data_AF-A0A3D6C3C7-F1
#
_entry.id   AF-A0A3D6C3C7-F1
#
_cell.length_a   1.000
_cell.length_b   1.000
_cell.length_c   1.000
_cell.angle_alpha   90.00
_cell.angle_beta   90.00
_cell.angle_gamma   90.00
#
_symmetry.space_group_name_H-M   'P 1'
#
loop_
_entity.id
_entity.type
_entity.pdbx_description
1 polymer ?
#
loop_
_entity_poly.entity_id
_entity_poly.type
_entity_poly.pdbx_seq_one_letter_code
_entity_poly.pdbx_strand_id
1 'polypeptide(L)'
;PGCRIELLANEGCIHHCPFKPAHDAHIALSNTGLVREATWSLNRNRGCHTYFFSRPHKFLKSPFIRPEDVHRYEGIADGIKLGGRTLGPRFLKRCITAYSAGSFQGNLLELMDAASFMADHFHLDNTALEPDFFKSLTTCTNRCKPCRICDALFTKAARKKASRFNRYKDIS
;
A
#
# COMPACT_ATOMS: atom_id res chain seq x y z
N PRO A 1 -4.98 -32.37 5.49
CA PRO A 1 -5.10 -31.50 4.30
C PRO A 1 -3.76 -30.79 4.04
N GLY A 2 -3.16 -30.95 2.85
CA GLY A 2 -1.79 -30.52 2.54
C GLY A 2 -1.65 -29.16 1.85
N CYS A 3 -2.68 -28.32 1.85
CA CYS A 3 -2.62 -26.99 1.23
C CYS A 3 -2.20 -25.95 2.28
N ARG A 4 -1.15 -25.17 1.98
CA ARG A 4 -0.73 -24.03 2.79
C ARG A 4 -1.31 -22.72 2.24
N ILE A 5 -1.82 -21.88 3.12
CA ILE A 5 -2.44 -20.59 2.81
C ILE A 5 -1.49 -19.48 3.24
N GLU A 6 -1.15 -18.59 2.31
CA GLU A 6 -0.37 -17.38 2.60
C GLU A 6 -1.21 -16.13 2.35
N LEU A 7 -1.01 -15.09 3.17
CA LEU A 7 -1.63 -13.78 2.98
C LEU A 7 -0.61 -12.78 2.44
N LEU A 8 -0.95 -12.07 1.37
CA LEU A 8 -0.13 -10.98 0.84
C LEU A 8 -0.39 -9.71 1.66
N ALA A 9 0.57 -9.33 2.51
CA ALA A 9 0.32 -8.33 3.55
C ALA A 9 0.42 -6.88 3.08
N ASN A 10 1.27 -6.55 2.12
CA ASN A 10 1.65 -5.15 1.86
C ASN A 10 1.41 -4.70 0.41
N GLU A 11 0.47 -5.32 -0.31
CA GLU A 11 0.21 -4.93 -1.71
C GLU A 11 -0.30 -3.48 -1.80
N GLY A 12 -1.27 -3.08 -0.96
CA GLY A 12 -1.72 -1.69 -0.86
C GLY A 12 -2.55 -1.17 -2.06
N CYS A 13 -2.99 -2.05 -2.96
CA CYS A 13 -3.86 -1.74 -4.10
C CYS A 13 -5.20 -1.13 -3.68
N ILE A 14 -5.86 -0.42 -4.61
CA ILE A 14 -7.24 0.05 -4.40
C ILE A 14 -8.14 -1.17 -4.10
N HIS A 15 -8.94 -1.08 -3.03
CA HIS A 15 -9.95 -2.10 -2.75
C HIS A 15 -10.95 -2.22 -3.91
N HIS A 16 -11.14 -3.43 -4.44
CA HIS A 16 -11.86 -3.68 -5.70
C HIS A 16 -11.40 -2.75 -6.83
N CYS A 17 -10.07 -2.67 -7.03
CA CYS A 17 -9.46 -1.79 -8.03
C CYS A 17 -10.07 -2.01 -9.43
N PRO A 18 -10.72 -1.00 -10.04
CA PRO A 18 -11.29 -1.14 -11.37
C PRO A 18 -10.22 -1.26 -12.47
N PHE A 19 -8.97 -0.87 -12.16
CA PHE A 19 -7.85 -0.92 -13.10
C PHE A 19 -7.12 -2.27 -13.08
N LYS A 20 -7.40 -3.16 -12.11
CA LYS A 20 -6.65 -4.41 -11.90
C LYS A 20 -6.62 -5.31 -13.14
N PRO A 21 -7.73 -5.57 -13.86
CA PRO A 21 -7.69 -6.45 -15.02
C PRO A 21 -6.76 -5.95 -16.13
N ALA A 22 -6.84 -4.66 -16.46
CA ALA A 22 -5.98 -4.06 -17.47
C ALA A 22 -4.52 -3.97 -17.01
N HIS A 23 -4.29 -3.66 -15.74
CA HIS A 23 -2.96 -3.62 -15.13
C HIS A 23 -2.28 -5.00 -15.20
N ASP A 24 -2.98 -6.06 -14.76
CA ASP A 24 -2.43 -7.42 -14.72
C ASP A 24 -2.20 -7.96 -16.14
N ALA A 25 -3.11 -7.68 -17.07
CA ALA A 25 -2.93 -8.02 -18.47
C ALA A 25 -1.69 -7.34 -19.07
N HIS A 26 -1.44 -6.07 -18.76
CA HIS A 26 -0.25 -5.35 -19.23
C HIS A 26 1.04 -5.94 -18.64
N ILE A 27 1.07 -6.27 -17.35
CA ILE A 27 2.21 -6.96 -16.73
C ILE A 27 2.46 -8.31 -17.41
N ALA A 28 1.41 -9.11 -17.62
CA ALA A 28 1.53 -10.42 -18.25
C ALA A 28 2.10 -10.30 -19.68
N LEU A 29 1.53 -9.42 -20.50
CA LEU A 29 1.99 -9.21 -21.88
C LEU A 29 3.41 -8.64 -21.93
N SER A 30 3.77 -7.71 -21.05
CA SER A 30 5.13 -7.15 -21.05
C SER A 30 6.18 -8.19 -20.64
N ASN A 31 5.86 -9.10 -19.71
CA ASN A 31 6.73 -10.22 -19.34
C ASN A 31 6.93 -11.25 -20.48
N THR A 32 6.00 -11.32 -21.44
CA THR A 32 6.17 -12.14 -22.65
C THR A 32 6.97 -11.43 -23.75
N GLY A 33 7.29 -10.14 -23.57
CA GLY A 33 7.94 -9.31 -24.59
C GLY A 33 7.03 -8.82 -25.72
N LEU A 34 5.73 -9.15 -25.69
CA LEU A 34 4.75 -8.75 -26.71
C LEU A 34 4.45 -7.24 -26.68
N VAL A 35 4.60 -6.61 -25.51
CA VAL A 35 4.44 -5.16 -25.35
C VAL A 35 5.57 -4.61 -24.50
N ARG A 36 5.86 -3.31 -24.66
CA ARG A 36 6.82 -2.62 -23.79
C ARG A 36 6.25 -2.50 -22.36
N GLU A 37 7.10 -2.71 -21.36
CA GLU A 37 6.77 -2.38 -19.96
C GLU A 37 6.40 -0.88 -19.88
N ALA A 38 5.20 -0.60 -19.35
CA ALA A 38 4.64 0.74 -19.27
C ALA A 38 3.72 0.90 -18.05
N THR A 39 3.69 -0.06 -17.14
CA THR A 39 2.75 -0.17 -16.01
C THR A 39 2.79 1.09 -15.16
N TRP A 40 4.00 1.58 -14.84
CA TRP A 40 4.17 2.82 -14.08
C TRP A 40 3.51 4.03 -14.77
N SER A 41 3.79 4.23 -16.06
CA SER A 41 3.26 5.37 -16.81
C SER A 41 1.74 5.30 -16.98
N LEU A 42 1.20 4.09 -17.20
CA LEU A 42 -0.23 3.85 -17.34
C LEU A 42 -0.95 4.10 -16.01
N ASN A 43 -0.43 3.55 -14.91
CA ASN A 43 -0.99 3.76 -13.57
C ASN A 43 -0.95 5.24 -13.16
N ARG A 44 0.13 5.94 -13.52
CA ARG A 44 0.31 7.37 -13.24
C ARG A 44 -0.66 8.26 -14.00
N ASN A 45 -0.79 8.03 -15.30
CA ASN A 45 -1.49 8.94 -16.19
C ASN A 45 -2.97 8.58 -16.39
N ARG A 46 -3.34 7.31 -16.19
CA ARG A 46 -4.68 6.79 -16.53
C ARG A 46 -5.25 5.83 -15.49
N GLY A 47 -4.55 5.58 -14.37
CA GLY A 47 -4.91 4.51 -13.45
C GLY A 47 -4.94 4.92 -11.98
N CYS A 48 -4.47 4.01 -11.14
CA CYS A 48 -4.64 4.09 -9.69
C CYS A 48 -3.93 5.26 -9.01
N HIS A 49 -2.87 5.83 -9.60
CA HIS A 49 -2.17 6.94 -8.97
C HIS A 49 -3.05 8.20 -8.92
N THR A 50 -3.73 8.52 -10.03
CA THR A 50 -4.67 9.65 -10.09
C THR A 50 -5.80 9.48 -9.07
N TYR A 51 -6.30 8.26 -8.90
CA TYR A 51 -7.31 7.93 -7.90
C TYR A 51 -6.82 8.24 -6.48
N PHE A 52 -5.63 7.77 -6.11
CA PHE A 52 -5.06 8.01 -4.79
C PHE A 52 -4.68 9.48 -4.57
N PHE A 53 -4.10 10.16 -5.55
CA PHE A 53 -3.76 11.59 -5.40
C PHE A 53 -4.98 12.48 -5.21
N SER A 54 -6.09 12.17 -5.89
CA SER A 54 -7.34 12.91 -5.70
C SER A 54 -8.01 12.60 -4.35
N ARG A 55 -7.78 11.41 -3.78
CA ARG A 55 -8.49 10.91 -2.59
C ARG A 55 -7.57 10.04 -1.72
N PRO A 56 -6.53 10.61 -1.08
CA PRO A 56 -5.48 9.84 -0.43
C PRO A 56 -5.99 9.04 0.77
N HIS A 57 -7.00 9.54 1.48
CA HIS A 57 -7.65 8.81 2.58
C HIS A 57 -8.23 7.45 2.16
N LYS A 58 -8.49 7.23 0.87
CA LYS A 58 -9.00 5.94 0.38
C LYS A 58 -7.94 4.84 0.42
N PHE A 59 -6.66 5.17 0.60
CA PHE A 59 -5.61 4.19 0.88
C PHE A 59 -5.90 3.36 2.13
N LEU A 60 -6.54 3.93 3.16
CA LEU A 60 -6.91 3.17 4.37
C LEU A 60 -7.99 2.10 4.13
N LYS A 61 -8.55 2.02 2.91
CA LYS A 61 -9.45 0.95 2.49
C LYS A 61 -8.71 -0.19 1.80
N SER A 62 -7.47 0.04 1.36
CA SER A 62 -6.67 -0.94 0.65
C SER A 62 -6.50 -2.20 1.51
N PRO A 63 -6.51 -3.40 0.90
CA PRO A 63 -6.26 -4.64 1.64
C PRO A 63 -4.76 -4.71 1.96
N PHE A 64 -4.42 -4.41 3.20
CA PHE A 64 -3.08 -4.64 3.75
C PHE A 64 -3.19 -5.09 5.21
N ILE A 65 -2.14 -5.74 5.68
CA ILE A 65 -1.95 -6.17 7.07
C ILE A 65 -0.76 -5.38 7.57
N ARG A 66 -0.92 -4.57 8.62
CA ARG A 66 0.23 -3.87 9.23
C ARG A 66 1.10 -4.86 9.99
N PRO A 67 2.41 -4.56 10.17
CA PRO A 67 3.28 -5.34 11.05
C PRO A 67 2.67 -5.63 12.43
N GLU A 68 2.03 -4.63 13.03
CA GLU A 68 1.36 -4.72 14.34
C GLU A 68 0.23 -5.76 14.38
N ASP A 69 -0.41 -5.99 13.23
CA ASP A 69 -1.61 -6.81 13.12
C ASP A 69 -1.30 -8.25 12.66
N VAL A 70 -0.04 -8.58 12.34
CA VAL A 70 0.36 -9.90 11.80
C VAL A 70 -0.02 -11.04 12.73
N HIS A 71 0.20 -10.87 14.04
CA HIS A 71 -0.10 -11.88 15.07
C HIS A 71 -1.58 -12.28 15.08
N ARG A 72 -2.49 -11.42 14.58
CA ARG A 72 -3.94 -11.70 14.51
C ARG A 72 -4.29 -12.79 13.49
N TYR A 73 -3.36 -13.14 12.62
CA TYR A 73 -3.55 -14.14 11.56
C TYR A 73 -2.86 -15.48 11.87
N GLU A 74 -2.21 -15.61 13.03
CA GLU A 74 -1.67 -16.88 13.49
C GLU A 74 -2.79 -17.93 13.63
N GLY A 75 -2.56 -19.13 13.09
CA GLY A 75 -3.56 -20.19 13.04
C GLY A 75 -4.68 -20.00 12.00
N ILE A 76 -4.74 -18.86 11.32
CA ILE A 76 -5.65 -18.61 10.19
C ILE A 76 -4.94 -18.83 8.85
N ALA A 77 -3.67 -18.45 8.76
CA ALA A 77 -2.81 -18.66 7.59
C ALA A 77 -1.47 -19.26 8.01
N ASP A 78 -0.84 -20.00 7.10
CA ASP A 78 0.47 -20.63 7.28
C ASP A 78 1.64 -19.64 7.14
N GLY A 79 1.40 -18.46 6.55
CA GLY A 79 2.43 -17.45 6.39
C GLY A 79 1.97 -16.10 5.83
N ILE A 80 2.88 -15.13 5.92
CA ILE A 80 2.74 -13.82 5.31
C ILE A 80 3.72 -13.71 4.13
N LYS A 81 3.20 -13.29 2.98
CA LYS A 81 3.97 -12.94 1.81
C LYS A 81 4.12 -11.41 1.72
N LEU A 82 5.34 -10.96 1.42
CA LEU A 82 5.66 -9.55 1.17
C LEU A 82 5.88 -9.31 -0.33
N GLY A 83 5.22 -8.28 -0.86
CA GLY A 83 5.40 -7.74 -2.21
C GLY A 83 6.56 -6.74 -2.31
N GLY A 84 6.72 -6.14 -3.48
CA GLY A 84 7.68 -5.06 -3.73
C GLY A 84 9.08 -5.50 -4.13
N ARG A 85 9.23 -6.70 -4.71
CA ARG A 85 10.54 -7.19 -5.21
C ARG A 85 11.17 -6.22 -6.21
N THR A 86 10.38 -5.51 -7.00
CA THR A 86 10.81 -4.52 -8.00
C THR A 86 11.24 -3.18 -7.38
N LEU A 87 10.93 -2.92 -6.10
CA LEU A 87 11.30 -1.69 -5.37
C LEU A 87 12.71 -1.75 -4.77
N GLY A 88 13.41 -2.87 -4.96
CA GLY A 88 14.81 -3.02 -4.62
C GLY A 88 15.10 -3.39 -3.15
N PRO A 89 16.38 -3.66 -2.84
CA PRO A 89 16.77 -4.29 -1.57
C PRO A 89 16.50 -3.42 -0.34
N ARG A 90 16.57 -2.09 -0.45
CA ARG A 90 16.30 -1.18 0.67
C ARG A 90 14.84 -1.26 1.12
N PHE A 91 13.90 -1.33 0.17
CA PHE A 91 12.48 -1.51 0.46
C PHE A 91 12.23 -2.87 1.12
N LEU A 92 12.76 -3.94 0.53
CA LEU A 92 12.61 -5.29 1.06
C LEU A 92 13.17 -5.43 2.48
N LYS A 93 14.37 -4.89 2.74
CA LYS A 93 14.97 -4.92 4.08
C LYS A 93 14.07 -4.21 5.10
N ARG A 94 13.48 -3.06 4.75
CA ARG A 94 12.54 -2.34 5.62
C ARG A 94 11.31 -3.17 5.95
N CYS A 95 10.69 -3.78 4.93
CA CYS A 95 9.51 -4.62 5.13
C CYS A 95 9.86 -5.84 6.00
N ILE A 96 10.92 -6.58 5.67
CA ILE A 96 11.34 -7.76 6.44
C ILE A 96 11.61 -7.38 7.90
N THR A 97 12.35 -6.30 8.15
CA THR A 97 12.62 -5.83 9.52
C THR A 97 11.33 -5.48 10.26
N ALA A 98 10.42 -4.71 9.64
CA ALA A 98 9.16 -4.29 10.26
C ALA A 98 8.26 -5.49 10.60
N TYR A 99 8.00 -6.37 9.63
CA TYR A 99 7.11 -7.52 9.81
C TYR A 99 7.71 -8.57 10.77
N SER A 100 9.03 -8.76 10.77
CA SER A 100 9.69 -9.67 11.73
C SER A 100 9.66 -9.11 13.17
N ALA A 101 9.68 -7.78 13.32
CA ALA A 101 9.57 -7.12 14.61
C ALA A 101 8.13 -6.95 15.10
N GLY A 102 7.12 -7.30 14.28
CA GLY A 102 5.71 -7.07 14.59
C GLY A 102 5.35 -5.60 14.83
N SER A 103 6.16 -4.66 14.36
CA SER A 103 5.99 -3.23 14.61
C SER A 103 6.75 -2.37 13.62
N PHE A 104 6.24 -1.17 13.37
CA PHE A 104 6.90 -0.19 12.52
C PHE A 104 6.61 1.25 12.95
N GLN A 105 7.64 1.94 13.41
CA GLN A 105 7.59 3.37 13.70
C GLN A 105 8.04 4.15 12.47
N GLY A 106 7.09 4.69 11.71
CA GLY A 106 7.41 5.43 10.50
C GLY A 106 6.21 5.68 9.59
N ASN A 107 6.51 6.02 8.34
CA ASN A 107 5.51 6.26 7.30
C ASN A 107 4.96 4.94 6.77
N LEU A 108 3.72 4.58 7.10
CA LEU A 108 3.10 3.32 6.67
C LEU A 108 3.18 3.09 5.15
N LEU A 109 3.13 4.15 4.35
CA LEU A 109 3.22 4.08 2.88
C LEU A 109 4.58 3.55 2.38
N GLU A 110 5.63 3.60 3.20
CA GLU A 110 6.96 3.07 2.88
C GLU A 110 7.06 1.54 3.01
N LEU A 111 6.02 0.90 3.53
CA LEU A 111 5.88 -0.56 3.56
C LEU A 111 5.05 -1.10 2.40
N MET A 112 4.34 -0.25 1.66
CA MET A 112 3.37 -0.67 0.65
C MET A 112 4.02 -0.83 -0.72
N ASP A 113 3.72 -1.91 -1.42
CA ASP A 113 4.22 -2.16 -2.77
C ASP A 113 3.56 -1.22 -3.80
N ALA A 114 2.27 -1.44 -4.08
CA ALA A 114 1.54 -0.72 -5.13
C ALA A 114 1.25 0.75 -4.77
N ALA A 115 1.29 1.10 -3.48
CA ALA A 115 1.06 2.46 -3.00
C ALA A 115 2.35 3.18 -2.54
N SER A 116 3.53 2.59 -2.76
CA SER A 116 4.84 3.18 -2.40
C SER A 116 5.01 4.61 -2.90
N PHE A 117 4.54 4.92 -4.11
CA PHE A 117 4.61 6.25 -4.72
C PHE A 117 3.90 7.34 -3.89
N MET A 118 2.92 6.98 -3.05
CA MET A 118 2.26 7.94 -2.17
C MET A 118 3.21 8.44 -1.07
N ALA A 119 4.21 7.64 -0.69
CA ALA A 119 5.18 8.00 0.33
C ALA A 119 6.03 9.23 -0.07
N ASP A 120 6.15 9.54 -1.36
CA ASP A 120 6.84 10.75 -1.82
C ASP A 120 6.07 12.03 -1.49
N HIS A 121 4.75 11.92 -1.33
CA HIS A 121 3.83 13.06 -1.15
C HIS A 121 3.21 13.12 0.24
N PHE A 122 3.11 12.00 0.93
CA PHE A 122 2.47 11.89 2.23
C PHE A 122 3.35 11.14 3.22
N HIS A 123 3.28 11.57 4.47
CA HIS A 123 3.75 10.81 5.62
C HIS A 123 2.53 10.41 6.44
N LEU A 124 2.13 9.15 6.35
CA LEU A 124 1.08 8.55 7.15
C LEU A 124 1.72 7.86 8.36
N ASP A 125 1.63 8.48 9.52
CA ASP A 125 2.22 7.95 10.75
C ASP A 125 1.52 6.64 11.14
N ASN A 126 2.27 5.53 11.09
CA ASN A 126 1.75 4.21 11.40
C ASN A 126 1.26 4.10 12.86
N THR A 127 1.96 4.78 13.78
CA THR A 127 1.66 4.71 15.22
C THR A 127 0.42 5.51 15.58
N ALA A 128 0.07 6.54 14.80
CA ALA A 128 -1.12 7.35 15.01
C ALA A 128 -2.45 6.65 14.68
N LEU A 129 -2.37 5.46 14.06
CA LEU A 129 -3.52 4.60 13.74
C LEU A 129 -3.95 3.71 14.91
N GLU A 130 -3.07 3.45 15.88
CA GLU A 130 -3.39 2.69 17.09
C GLU A 130 -4.39 3.42 18.00
N PRO A 131 -5.10 2.69 18.89
CA PRO A 131 -5.18 1.22 18.98
C PRO A 131 -6.29 0.60 18.10
N ASP A 132 -7.15 1.44 17.52
CA ASP A 132 -8.45 1.00 17.00
C ASP A 132 -8.44 0.62 15.52
N PHE A 133 -7.29 0.67 14.82
CA PHE A 133 -7.26 0.47 13.38
C PHE A 133 -7.71 -0.94 12.96
N PHE A 134 -7.15 -1.99 13.55
CA PHE A 134 -7.55 -3.37 13.25
C PHE A 134 -9.03 -3.62 13.53
N LYS A 135 -9.53 -3.12 14.66
CA LYS A 135 -10.95 -3.21 15.03
C LYS A 135 -11.83 -2.46 14.03
N SER A 136 -11.41 -1.26 13.62
CA SER A 136 -12.13 -0.45 12.62
C SER A 136 -12.22 -1.16 11.27
N LEU A 137 -11.16 -1.85 10.85
CA LEU A 137 -11.15 -2.63 9.60
C LEU A 137 -12.04 -3.86 9.68
N THR A 138 -11.92 -4.65 10.75
CA THR A 138 -12.64 -5.92 10.92
C THR A 138 -14.14 -5.75 11.20
N THR A 139 -14.56 -4.58 11.69
CA THR A 139 -15.97 -4.23 11.92
C THR A 139 -16.55 -3.34 10.82
N CYS A 140 -15.77 -2.98 9.80
CA CYS A 140 -16.21 -2.13 8.70
C CYS A 140 -17.31 -2.80 7.88
N THR A 141 -18.47 -2.15 7.74
CA THR A 141 -19.59 -2.66 6.94
C THR A 141 -19.47 -2.34 5.44
N ASN A 142 -18.39 -1.66 5.03
CA ASN A 142 -18.16 -1.15 3.67
C ASN A 142 -19.26 -0.22 3.12
N ARG A 143 -20.19 0.27 3.97
CA ARG A 143 -21.19 1.29 3.61
C ARG A 143 -20.56 2.68 3.56
N CYS A 144 -19.75 2.90 2.55
CA CYS A 144 -18.86 4.05 2.43
C CYS A 144 -19.55 5.38 2.06
N LYS A 145 -20.79 5.37 1.54
CA LYS A 145 -21.50 6.60 1.13
C LYS A 145 -21.69 7.58 2.30
N PRO A 146 -22.22 7.17 3.47
CA PRO A 146 -22.30 8.03 4.66
C PRO A 146 -21.04 8.01 5.54
N CYS A 147 -20.16 7.02 5.37
CA CYS A 147 -19.02 6.80 6.27
C CYS A 147 -17.88 7.82 6.03
N ARG A 148 -17.29 8.31 7.13
CA ARG A 148 -16.15 9.25 7.14
C ARG A 148 -14.92 8.74 7.89
N ILE A 149 -14.93 7.49 8.37
CA ILE A 149 -13.86 6.94 9.23
C ILE A 149 -12.49 7.03 8.56
N CYS A 150 -12.34 6.57 7.32
CA CYS A 150 -11.04 6.63 6.63
C CYS A 150 -10.55 8.08 6.44
N ASP A 151 -11.46 9.01 6.18
CA ASP A 151 -11.13 10.43 6.00
C ASP A 151 -10.67 11.07 7.31
N ALA A 152 -11.38 10.80 8.41
CA ALA A 152 -11.01 11.25 9.74
C ALA A 152 -9.66 10.65 10.20
N LEU A 153 -9.48 9.34 10.03
CA LEU A 153 -8.22 8.65 10.37
C LEU A 153 -7.04 9.18 9.56
N PHE A 154 -7.22 9.35 8.24
CA PHE A 154 -6.16 9.88 7.40
C PHE A 154 -5.81 11.32 7.76
N THR A 155 -6.81 12.17 8.03
CA THR A 155 -6.59 13.56 8.45
C THR A 155 -5.83 13.63 9.79
N LYS A 156 -6.13 12.72 10.71
CA LYS A 156 -5.44 12.62 12.00
C LYS A 156 -3.99 12.15 11.85
N ALA A 157 -3.75 11.12 11.05
CA ALA A 157 -2.48 10.40 11.02
C ALA A 157 -1.53 10.84 9.88
N ALA A 158 -2.03 11.52 8.85
CA ALA A 158 -1.24 11.88 7.68
C ALA A 158 -0.91 13.37 7.61
N ARG A 159 0.32 13.66 7.19
CA ARG A 159 0.73 15.01 6.75
C ARG A 159 1.23 14.97 5.31
N LYS A 160 0.93 16.03 4.56
CA LYS A 160 1.50 16.23 3.22
C LYS A 160 2.98 16.62 3.35
N LYS A 161 3.86 15.98 2.60
CA LYS A 161 5.27 16.35 2.53
C LYS A 161 5.41 17.66 1.74
N ALA A 162 6.31 18.53 2.20
CA ALA A 162 6.65 19.74 1.46
C ALA A 162 7.23 19.35 0.09
N SER A 163 6.80 20.03 -0.97
CA SER A 163 7.38 19.84 -2.30
C SER A 163 8.88 20.18 -2.24
N ARG A 164 9.72 19.17 -2.48
CA ARG A 164 11.14 19.41 -2.72
C ARG A 164 11.28 19.92 -4.15
N PHE A 165 11.42 21.23 -4.30
CA PHE A 165 11.94 21.81 -5.53
C PHE A 165 13.44 21.51 -5.56
N ASN A 166 13.84 20.44 -6.24
CA ASN A 166 15.25 20.32 -6.61
C ASN A 166 15.56 21.47 -7.56
N ARG A 167 16.61 22.24 -7.26
CA ARG A 167 17.08 23.24 -8.21
C ARG A 167 17.54 22.50 -9.45
N TYR A 168 17.20 23.02 -10.62
CA TYR A 168 17.52 22.43 -11.93
C TYR A 168 19.01 22.03 -12.08
N LYS A 169 19.91 22.67 -11.32
CA LYS A 169 21.36 22.41 -11.31
C LYS A 169 21.79 21.14 -10.55
N ASP A 170 20.90 20.50 -9.80
CA ASP A 170 21.23 19.31 -8.98
C ASP A 170 20.91 17.99 -9.72
N ILE A 171 20.59 18.05 -11.03
CA ILE A 171 20.20 16.90 -11.89
C ILE A 171 21.20 16.74 -13.06
N SER A 172 22.27 17.53 -13.10
CA SER A 172 23.35 17.46 -14.10
C SER A 172 24.45 16.50 -13.67
#